data_AF-A0A945J3H1-F1
#
_entry.id   AF-A0A945J3H1-F1
#
_cell.length_a   1.000
_cell.length_b   1.000
_cell.length_c   1.000
_cell.angle_alpha   90.00
_cell.angle_beta   90.00
_cell.angle_gamma   90.00
#
_symmetry.space_group_name_H-M   'P 1'
#
loop_
_entity.id
_entity.type
_entity.pdbx_description
1 polymer ?
#
loop_
_entity_poly.entity_id
_entity_poly.type
_entity_poly.pdbx_seq_one_letter_code
_entity_poly.pdbx_strand_id
1 'polypeptide(L)'
;MNETVDFFANKVFFISFGQIVFMFLTCFLCLLYGKYKTGLLASYFFIFYWGFVSNRVYWLELFGDSGIGLMMYFFCATTIALMGVISFFQPDHR
;
A
#
# COMPACT_ATOMS: atom_id res chain seq x y z
N MET A 1 6.38 -34.59 -5.08
CA MET A 1 6.58 -33.44 -4.19
C MET A 1 5.43 -32.50 -4.49
N ASN A 2 4.56 -32.24 -3.51
CA ASN A 2 3.20 -31.73 -3.72
C ASN A 2 3.21 -30.36 -4.41
N GLU A 3 2.47 -30.18 -5.51
CA GLU A 3 2.33 -28.90 -6.23
C GLU A 3 1.93 -27.74 -5.30
N THR A 4 1.21 -28.06 -4.22
CA THR A 4 0.85 -27.13 -3.14
C THR A 4 2.07 -26.56 -2.42
N VAL A 5 3.09 -27.38 -2.18
CA VAL A 5 4.34 -26.96 -1.51
C VAL A 5 5.13 -26.03 -2.42
N ASP A 6 5.15 -26.27 -3.73
CA ASP A 6 5.80 -25.39 -4.71
C ASP A 6 5.06 -24.05 -4.86
N PHE A 7 3.73 -24.04 -4.72
CA PHE A 7 2.94 -22.81 -4.67
C PHE A 7 3.25 -21.97 -3.42
N PHE A 8 3.33 -22.60 -2.24
CA PHE A 8 3.71 -21.90 -0.99
C PHE A 8 5.18 -21.48 -0.96
N ALA A 9 6.07 -22.21 -1.63
CA ALA A 9 7.49 -21.85 -1.78
C ALA A 9 7.73 -20.74 -2.80
N ASN A 10 6.69 -20.33 -3.55
CA ASN A 10 6.80 -19.26 -4.51
C ASN A 10 7.07 -17.93 -3.79
N LYS A 11 8.28 -17.40 -3.97
CA LYS A 11 8.76 -16.18 -3.26
C LYS A 11 7.82 -15.00 -3.45
N VAL A 12 7.23 -14.84 -4.63
CA VAL A 12 6.32 -13.73 -4.93
C VAL A 12 5.06 -13.83 -4.09
N PHE A 13 4.48 -15.03 -4.00
CA PHE A 13 3.29 -15.28 -3.18
C PHE A 13 3.59 -15.06 -1.70
N PHE A 14 4.70 -15.61 -1.20
CA PHE A 14 5.07 -15.50 0.21
C PHE A 14 5.33 -14.04 0.64
N ILE A 15 6.00 -13.25 -0.20
CA ILE A 15 6.25 -11.83 0.05
C ILE A 15 4.94 -11.04 0.08
N SER A 16 4.08 -11.22 -0.94
CA SER A 16 2.78 -10.54 -1.02
C SER A 16 1.86 -10.91 0.14
N PHE A 17 1.80 -12.20 0.51
CA PHE A 17 1.01 -12.68 1.63
C PHE A 17 1.53 -12.12 2.96
N GLY A 18 2.84 -12.12 3.18
CA GLY A 18 3.46 -11.54 4.37
C GLY A 18 3.15 -10.05 4.52
N GLN A 19 3.15 -9.29 3.43
CA GLN A 19 2.78 -7.87 3.42
C GLN A 19 1.31 -7.63 3.81
N ILE A 20 0.38 -8.48 3.34
CA ILE A 20 -1.05 -8.42 3.72
C ILE A 20 -1.23 -8.73 5.21
N VAL A 21 -0.60 -9.81 5.70
CA VAL A 21 -0.66 -10.18 7.12
C VAL A 21 -0.09 -9.06 7.99
N PHE A 22 1.03 -8.47 7.58
CA PHE A 22 1.66 -7.37 8.29
C PHE A 22 0.78 -6.09 8.32
N MET A 23 0.12 -5.76 7.21
CA MET A 23 -0.86 -4.67 7.16
C MET A 23 -2.02 -4.94 8.12
N PHE A 24 -2.60 -6.15 8.07
CA PHE A 24 -3.73 -6.52 8.91
C PHE A 24 -3.39 -6.45 10.40
N LEU A 25 -2.23 -7.00 10.80
CA LEU A 25 -1.76 -6.94 12.18
C LEU A 25 -1.50 -5.51 12.63
N THR A 26 -0.91 -4.67 11.78
CA THR A 26 -0.64 -3.26 12.10
C THR A 26 -1.95 -2.50 12.32
N CYS A 27 -2.96 -2.69 11.46
CA CYS A 27 -4.27 -2.09 11.62
C CYS A 27 -5.00 -2.62 12.87
N PHE A 28 -4.94 -3.93 13.10
CA PHE A 28 -5.53 -4.55 14.28
C PHE A 28 -4.94 -4.02 15.58
N LEU A 29 -3.61 -3.90 15.67
CA LEU A 29 -2.93 -3.32 16.82
C LEU A 29 -3.27 -1.83 16.99
N CYS A 30 -3.29 -1.05 15.91
CA CYS A 30 -3.67 0.36 15.98
C CYS A 30 -5.10 0.56 16.51
N LEU A 31 -6.04 -0.31 16.11
CA LEU A 31 -7.40 -0.30 16.64
C LEU A 31 -7.43 -0.69 18.13
N LEU A 32 -6.66 -1.71 18.53
CA LEU A 32 -6.60 -2.18 19.91
C LEU A 32 -6.01 -1.13 20.87
N TYR A 33 -5.04 -0.35 20.42
CA TYR A 33 -4.46 0.77 21.19
C TYR A 33 -5.27 2.07 21.10
N GLY A 34 -6.42 2.08 20.42
CA GLY A 34 -7.22 3.29 20.19
C GLY A 34 -6.51 4.35 19.33
N LYS A 35 -5.45 3.96 18.62
CA LYS A 35 -4.63 4.83 17.76
C LYS A 35 -5.14 4.79 16.31
N TYR A 36 -6.35 5.27 16.12
CA TYR A 36 -7.02 5.26 14.81
C TYR A 36 -6.23 6.00 13.73
N LYS A 37 -5.55 7.10 14.09
CA LYS A 37 -4.72 7.89 13.16
C LYS A 37 -3.52 7.13 12.61
N THR A 38 -2.79 6.43 13.48
CA THR A 38 -1.61 5.68 13.04
C THR A 38 -2.01 4.49 12.18
N GLY A 39 -3.17 3.87 12.46
CA GLY A 39 -3.73 2.81 11.61
C GLY A 39 -4.12 3.32 10.22
N LEU A 40 -4.75 4.49 10.15
CA LEU A 40 -5.10 5.15 8.89
C LEU A 40 -3.84 5.52 8.08
N LEU A 41 -2.85 6.10 8.75
CA LEU A 41 -1.56 6.47 8.16
C LEU A 41 -0.83 5.24 7.60
N ALA A 42 -0.71 4.17 8.37
CA ALA A 42 -0.13 2.91 7.92
C ALA A 42 -0.84 2.40 6.67
N SER A 43 -2.19 2.42 6.68
CA SER A 43 -3.00 2.02 5.51
C SER A 43 -2.69 2.84 4.27
N TYR A 44 -2.50 4.16 4.39
CA TYR A 44 -2.12 5.00 3.25
C TYR A 44 -0.75 4.64 2.68
N PHE A 45 0.24 4.30 3.53
CA PHE A 45 1.54 3.83 3.05
C PHE A 45 1.45 2.50 2.31
N PHE A 46 0.63 1.56 2.77
CA PHE A 46 0.40 0.30 2.05
C PHE A 46 -0.29 0.53 0.71
N ILE A 47 -1.34 1.36 0.67
CA ILE A 47 -2.03 1.71 -0.59
C ILE A 47 -1.06 2.38 -1.56
N PHE A 48 -0.19 3.26 -1.07
CA PHE A 48 0.83 3.90 -1.90
C PHE A 48 1.83 2.88 -2.46
N TYR A 49 2.38 2.00 -1.61
CA TYR A 49 3.33 0.99 -2.03
C TYR A 49 2.72 0.00 -3.04
N TRP A 50 1.56 -0.57 -2.75
CA TRP A 50 0.91 -1.55 -3.62
C TRP A 50 0.35 -0.89 -4.88
N GLY A 51 -0.36 0.23 -4.72
CA GLY A 51 -1.01 0.93 -5.82
C GLY A 51 -0.02 1.51 -6.82
N PHE A 52 1.10 2.08 -6.36
CA PHE A 52 2.01 2.83 -7.22
C PHE A 52 3.38 2.16 -7.36
N VAL A 53 4.03 1.77 -6.27
CA VAL A 53 5.43 1.27 -6.32
C VAL A 53 5.52 -0.15 -6.89
N SER A 54 4.73 -1.08 -6.37
CA SER A 54 4.75 -2.49 -6.76
C SER A 54 4.23 -2.69 -8.17
N ASN A 55 3.21 -1.92 -8.57
CA ASN A 55 2.57 -2.02 -9.89
C ASN A 55 3.11 -1.00 -10.90
N ARG A 56 4.25 -0.35 -10.64
CA ARG A 56 4.80 0.72 -11.50
C ARG A 56 4.96 0.30 -12.96
N VAL A 57 5.41 -0.93 -13.21
CA VAL A 57 5.68 -1.43 -14.57
C VAL A 57 4.37 -1.57 -15.33
N TYR A 58 3.36 -2.16 -14.68
CA TYR A 58 2.01 -2.29 -15.23
C TYR A 58 1.41 -0.93 -15.59
N TRP A 59 1.53 0.07 -14.70
CA TRP A 59 1.00 1.41 -14.97
C TRP A 59 1.77 2.16 -16.06
N LEU A 60 3.09 1.98 -16.13
CA LEU A 60 3.92 2.58 -17.19
C LEU A 60 3.63 1.96 -18.55
N GLU A 61 3.36 0.65 -18.61
CA GLU A 61 2.95 -0.01 -19.86
C GLU A 61 1.54 0.42 -20.29
N LEU A 62 0.61 0.58 -19.33
CA LEU A 62 -0.77 0.96 -19.63
C LEU A 62 -0.91 2.43 -20.05
N PHE A 63 -0.18 3.34 -19.39
CA PHE A 63 -0.30 4.78 -19.59
C PHE A 63 0.89 5.42 -20.29
N GLY A 64 1.94 4.66 -20.64
CA GLY A 64 3.13 5.19 -21.30
C GLY A 64 2.84 5.86 -22.64
N ASP A 65 1.81 5.41 -23.35
CA ASP A 65 1.38 5.97 -24.64
C ASP A 65 0.38 7.13 -24.49
N SER A 66 -0.21 7.31 -23.29
CA SER A 66 -1.19 8.37 -23.00
C SER A 66 -0.66 9.31 -21.92
N GLY A 67 -0.12 10.46 -22.33
CA GLY A 67 0.42 11.47 -21.42
C GLY A 67 -0.56 11.94 -20.33
N ILE A 68 -1.88 11.92 -20.61
CA ILE A 68 -2.93 12.23 -19.64
C ILE A 68 -3.02 11.16 -18.54
N GLY A 69 -2.93 9.88 -18.91
CA GLY A 69 -2.96 8.77 -17.96
C GLY A 69 -1.76 8.79 -17.01
N LEU A 70 -0.58 9.12 -17.53
CA LEU A 70 0.65 9.23 -16.74
C LEU A 70 0.59 10.42 -15.77
N MET A 71 0.02 11.56 -16.19
CA MET A 71 -0.24 12.70 -15.30
C MET A 71 -1.22 12.35 -14.19
N MET A 72 -2.34 11.68 -14.50
CA MET A 72 -3.31 11.24 -13.47
C MET A 72 -2.68 10.27 -12.48
N TYR A 73 -1.89 9.31 -12.96
CA TYR A 73 -1.17 8.37 -12.12
C TYR A 73 -0.23 9.10 -11.15
N PHE A 74 0.58 10.05 -11.64
CA PHE A 74 1.48 10.83 -10.79
C PHE A 74 0.72 11.73 -9.80
N PHE A 75 -0.38 12.34 -10.23
CA PHE A 75 -1.22 13.18 -9.38
C PHE A 75 -1.86 12.38 -8.24
N CYS A 76 -2.41 11.19 -8.53
CA CYS A 76 -2.97 10.30 -7.52
C CYS A 76 -1.90 9.82 -6.52
N ALA A 77 -0.71 9.45 -7.01
CA ALA A 77 0.41 9.06 -6.17
C ALA A 77 0.80 10.19 -5.21
N THR A 78 0.95 11.40 -5.74
CA THR A 78 1.33 12.60 -4.97
C THR A 78 0.25 12.96 -3.96
N THR A 79 -1.02 12.87 -4.33
CA THR A 79 -2.14 13.19 -3.44
C THR A 79 -2.19 12.24 -2.23
N ILE A 80 -2.02 10.93 -2.45
CA ILE A 80 -1.98 9.95 -1.36
C ILE A 80 -0.75 10.18 -0.46
N ALA A 81 0.40 10.49 -1.05
CA ALA A 81 1.59 10.85 -0.27
C ALA A 81 1.36 12.10 0.60
N LEU A 82 0.73 13.14 0.04
CA LEU A 82 0.37 14.35 0.79
C LEU A 82 -0.65 14.06 1.90
N MET A 83 -1.66 13.23 1.66
CA MET A 83 -2.59 12.80 2.70
C MET A 83 -1.87 12.10 3.86
N GLY A 84 -0.90 11.23 3.55
CA GLY A 84 -0.03 10.61 4.55
C GLY A 84 0.76 11.65 5.36
N VAL A 85 1.41 12.61 4.70
CA VAL A 85 2.16 13.68 5.36
C VAL A 85 1.25 14.55 6.24
N ILE A 86 0.09 14.95 5.75
CA ILE A 86 -0.88 15.77 6.50
C ILE A 86 -1.39 15.02 7.73
N SER A 87 -1.61 13.71 7.61
CA SER A 87 -2.07 12.87 8.71
C SER A 87 -1.08 12.84 9.89
N PHE A 88 0.23 13.01 9.66
CA PHE A 88 1.23 13.16 10.72
C PHE A 88 1.08 14.45 11.54
N PHE A 89 0.69 15.55 10.91
CA PHE A 89 0.58 16.86 11.57
C PHE A 89 -0.75 17.06 12.30
N GLN A 90 -1.72 16.17 12.10
CA GLN A 90 -3.05 16.36 12.65
C GLN A 90 -3.09 15.90 14.12
N PRO A 91 -3.43 16.75 15.10
CA PRO A 91 -3.40 16.41 16.51
C PRO A 91 -4.38 15.27 16.83
N ASP A 92 -3.93 14.26 17.59
CA ASP A 92 -4.75 13.10 17.98
C ASP A 92 -6.05 13.63 18.64
N HIS A 93 -7.20 13.32 18.05
CA HIS A 93 -8.49 13.65 18.68
C HIS A 93 -8.66 12.66 19.83
N ARG A 94 -8.31 13.11 21.02
CA ARG A 94 -8.37 12.36 22.27
C ARG A 94 -9.81 12.25 22.75
#